data_AF-A0A2D0JZJ9-F1
#
_entry.id   AF-A0A2D0JZJ9-F1
#
_cell.length_a   1.000
_cell.length_b   1.000
_cell.length_c   1.000
_cell.angle_alpha   90.00
_cell.angle_beta   90.00
_cell.angle_gamma   90.00
#
_symmetry.space_group_name_H-M   'P 1'
#
loop_
_entity.id
_entity.type
_entity.pdbx_description
1 polymer ?
#
loop_
_entity_poly.entity_id
_entity_poly.type
_entity_poly.pdbx_seq_one_letter_code
_entity_poly.pdbx_strand_id
1 'polypeptide(L)'
;MNSNLQYEELQQQWSSVDSYLKKSLLHPASHLEQTLEYNASQGLPAIDVSALQGQFLMMMVQISGAKRILEIGTLGGYSAQYMARTLPDDGLLITLEKNPKMVQIARRNIELAQLTHKIEVIEGDANETLPTLSERAPFDLIFIDADKRSSQIYLDWAIKLGRPGSIIIMDNVVRGGAVIHDQRDEFAEGIHQTLDKILNRPEITVTALQTVGEKGWDGFALLRINDDVN
;
A
#
# COMPACT_ATOMS: atom_id res chain seq x y z
N MET A 1 -23.91 -4.14 -27.58
CA MET A 1 -24.12 -3.98 -26.12
C MET A 1 -23.18 -2.89 -25.65
N ASN A 2 -23.66 -1.98 -24.81
CA ASN A 2 -22.89 -0.82 -24.38
C ASN A 2 -21.83 -1.28 -23.37
N SER A 3 -20.54 -1.13 -23.68
CA SER A 3 -19.43 -1.64 -22.84
C SER A 3 -19.48 -1.12 -21.39
N ASN A 4 -20.02 0.09 -21.20
CA ASN A 4 -20.19 0.68 -19.86
C ASN A 4 -21.23 -0.06 -19.01
N LEU A 5 -22.33 -0.52 -19.60
CA LEU A 5 -23.36 -1.29 -18.87
C LEU A 5 -22.78 -2.63 -18.39
N GLN A 6 -21.95 -3.27 -19.22
CA GLN A 6 -21.29 -4.51 -18.86
C GLN A 6 -20.26 -4.32 -17.73
N TYR A 7 -19.53 -3.21 -17.72
CA TYR A 7 -18.59 -2.91 -16.63
C TYR A 7 -19.32 -2.61 -15.31
N GLU A 8 -20.43 -1.86 -15.34
CA GLU A 8 -21.23 -1.60 -14.15
C GLU A 8 -21.81 -2.89 -13.55
N GLU A 9 -22.30 -3.81 -14.38
CA GLU A 9 -22.78 -5.13 -13.95
C GLU A 9 -21.66 -5.95 -13.31
N LEU A 10 -20.47 -5.98 -13.93
CA LEU A 10 -19.30 -6.66 -13.36
C LEU A 10 -18.86 -6.03 -12.04
N GLN A 11 -18.82 -4.69 -11.97
CA GLN A 11 -18.49 -3.97 -10.75
C GLN A 11 -19.47 -4.32 -9.61
N GLN A 12 -20.77 -4.41 -9.90
CA GLN A 12 -21.76 -4.82 -8.91
C GLN A 12 -21.51 -6.25 -8.42
N GLN A 13 -21.15 -7.17 -9.31
CA GLN A 13 -20.81 -8.54 -8.95
C GLN A 13 -19.55 -8.58 -8.06
N TRP A 14 -18.48 -7.88 -8.44
CA TRP A 14 -17.25 -7.81 -7.66
C TRP A 14 -17.48 -7.26 -6.25
N SER A 15 -18.21 -6.15 -6.12
CA SER A 15 -18.57 -5.56 -4.82
C SER A 15 -19.43 -6.50 -3.97
N SER A 16 -20.31 -7.29 -4.60
CA SER A 16 -21.17 -8.26 -3.89
C SER A 16 -20.36 -9.44 -3.35
N VAL A 17 -19.37 -9.93 -4.11
CA VAL A 17 -18.44 -10.97 -3.66
C VAL A 17 -17.58 -10.46 -2.50
N ASP A 18 -17.01 -9.26 -2.60
CA ASP A 18 -16.26 -8.65 -1.49
C ASP A 18 -17.12 -8.48 -0.24
N SER A 19 -18.37 -8.04 -0.38
CA SER A 19 -19.30 -7.91 0.75
C SER A 19 -19.55 -9.24 1.45
N TYR A 20 -19.70 -10.32 0.68
CA TYR A 20 -19.81 -11.68 1.21
C TYR A 20 -18.53 -12.11 1.93
N LEU A 21 -17.37 -11.97 1.28
CA LEU A 21 -16.07 -12.38 1.85
C LEU A 21 -15.73 -11.59 3.12
N LYS A 22 -15.94 -10.27 3.14
CA LYS A 22 -15.76 -9.43 4.34
C LYS A 22 -16.60 -9.98 5.50
N LYS A 23 -17.89 -10.23 5.26
CA LYS A 23 -18.80 -10.75 6.28
C LYS A 23 -18.41 -12.16 6.76
N SER A 24 -17.87 -12.98 5.87
CA SER A 24 -17.54 -14.39 6.16
C SER A 24 -16.16 -14.59 6.80
N LEU A 25 -15.18 -13.73 6.48
CA LEU A 25 -13.77 -13.96 6.81
C LEU A 25 -13.21 -12.95 7.83
N LEU A 26 -13.79 -11.76 7.94
CA LEU A 26 -13.26 -10.70 8.80
C LEU A 26 -14.07 -10.56 10.08
N HIS A 27 -13.36 -10.34 11.18
CA HIS A 27 -14.00 -9.90 12.42
C HIS A 27 -14.35 -8.42 12.33
N PRO A 28 -15.52 -7.98 12.88
CA PRO A 28 -15.85 -6.57 12.97
C PRO A 28 -14.75 -5.78 13.68
N ALA A 29 -14.34 -4.66 13.09
CA ALA A 29 -13.26 -3.82 13.59
C ALA A 29 -13.71 -2.35 13.61
N SER A 30 -14.44 -1.98 14.66
CA SER A 30 -15.09 -0.67 14.78
C SER A 30 -14.13 0.52 14.62
N HIS A 31 -12.88 0.41 15.06
CA HIS A 31 -11.87 1.46 14.90
C HIS A 31 -11.47 1.68 13.42
N LEU A 32 -11.46 0.63 12.60
CA LEU A 32 -11.17 0.73 11.16
C LEU A 32 -12.36 1.34 10.43
N GLU A 33 -13.59 0.97 10.79
CA GLU A 33 -14.82 1.61 10.27
C GLU A 33 -14.85 3.10 10.63
N GLN A 34 -14.58 3.45 11.90
CA GLN A 34 -14.47 4.83 12.37
C GLN A 34 -13.38 5.62 11.63
N THR A 35 -12.26 4.97 11.28
CA THR A 35 -11.19 5.59 10.48
C THR A 35 -11.71 5.98 9.10
N LEU A 36 -12.42 5.09 8.41
CA LEU A 36 -12.99 5.37 7.08
C LEU A 36 -14.06 6.47 7.15
N GLU A 37 -14.95 6.40 8.15
CA GLU A 37 -15.96 7.44 8.38
C GLU A 37 -15.33 8.80 8.65
N TYR A 38 -14.26 8.84 9.46
CA TYR A 38 -13.56 10.08 9.75
C TYR A 38 -12.84 10.61 8.50
N ASN A 39 -12.13 9.76 7.75
CA ASN A 39 -11.49 10.14 6.48
C ASN A 39 -12.50 10.78 5.52
N ALA A 40 -13.67 10.16 5.34
CA ALA A 40 -14.75 10.68 4.52
C ALA A 40 -15.29 12.02 5.05
N SER A 41 -15.53 12.13 6.37
CA SER A 41 -16.01 13.37 7.00
C SER A 41 -15.05 14.56 6.83
N GLN A 42 -13.76 14.28 6.71
CA GLN A 42 -12.73 15.29 6.48
C GLN A 42 -12.50 15.58 4.99
N GLY A 43 -13.24 14.92 4.09
CA GLY A 43 -13.13 15.09 2.65
C GLY A 43 -11.83 14.54 2.07
N LEU A 44 -11.28 13.47 2.66
CA LEU A 44 -10.20 12.74 2.02
C LEU A 44 -10.72 11.96 0.79
N PRO A 45 -9.90 11.78 -0.25
CA PRO A 45 -10.27 10.92 -1.37
C PRO A 45 -10.49 9.49 -0.87
N ALA A 46 -11.56 8.84 -1.37
CA ALA A 46 -11.94 7.48 -0.99
C ALA A 46 -11.05 6.41 -1.70
N ILE A 47 -9.74 6.57 -1.55
CA ILE A 47 -8.71 5.70 -2.15
C ILE A 47 -8.05 4.77 -1.12
N ASP A 48 -8.60 4.68 0.10
CA ASP A 48 -8.20 3.67 1.07
C ASP A 48 -8.31 2.27 0.45
N VAL A 49 -7.38 1.38 0.79
CA VAL A 49 -7.47 -0.05 0.47
C VAL A 49 -8.81 -0.61 0.98
N SER A 50 -9.36 -1.62 0.30
CA SER A 50 -10.51 -2.38 0.84
C SER A 50 -10.12 -3.10 2.15
N ALA A 51 -11.12 -3.50 2.93
CA ALA A 51 -10.87 -4.27 4.16
C ALA A 51 -10.16 -5.61 3.89
N LEU A 52 -10.47 -6.27 2.76
CA LEU A 52 -9.81 -7.52 2.35
C LEU A 52 -8.35 -7.29 1.95
N GLN A 53 -8.06 -6.18 1.26
CA GLN A 53 -6.68 -5.78 0.94
C GLN A 53 -5.90 -5.40 2.21
N GLY A 54 -6.51 -4.67 3.15
CA GLY A 54 -5.91 -4.38 4.46
C GLY A 54 -5.59 -5.66 5.24
N GLN A 55 -6.52 -6.63 5.25
CA GLN A 55 -6.30 -7.95 5.84
C GLN A 55 -5.14 -8.69 5.16
N PHE A 56 -5.03 -8.63 3.83
CA PHE A 56 -3.91 -9.19 3.09
C PHE A 56 -2.58 -8.56 3.51
N LEU A 57 -2.49 -7.23 3.61
CA LEU A 57 -1.28 -6.54 4.08
C LEU A 57 -0.90 -6.99 5.49
N MET A 58 -1.88 -7.10 6.39
CA MET A 58 -1.66 -7.64 7.74
C MET A 58 -1.12 -9.08 7.71
N MET A 59 -1.67 -9.94 6.86
CA MET A 59 -1.15 -11.31 6.69
C MET A 59 0.28 -11.32 6.14
N MET A 60 0.63 -10.41 5.23
CA MET A 60 2.01 -10.30 4.72
C MET A 60 3.01 -9.90 5.81
N VAL A 61 2.62 -9.03 6.76
CA VAL A 61 3.42 -8.73 7.95
C VAL A 61 3.65 -9.99 8.78
N GLN A 62 2.60 -10.78 9.02
CA GLN A 62 2.70 -12.02 9.80
C GLN A 62 3.53 -13.10 9.10
N ILE A 63 3.33 -13.30 7.79
CA ILE A 63 4.03 -14.30 6.99
C ILE A 63 5.52 -13.98 6.88
N SER A 64 5.87 -12.71 6.71
CA SER A 64 7.26 -12.26 6.62
C SER A 64 7.96 -12.19 7.99
N GLY A 65 7.20 -12.18 9.08
CA GLY A 65 7.74 -11.92 10.42
C GLY A 65 8.29 -10.51 10.57
N ALA A 66 7.75 -9.55 9.82
CA ALA A 66 8.25 -8.17 9.79
C ALA A 66 8.16 -7.50 11.17
N LYS A 67 9.24 -6.82 11.55
CA LYS A 67 9.31 -5.97 12.75
C LYS A 67 9.44 -4.50 12.39
N ARG A 68 10.05 -4.19 11.24
CA ARG A 68 10.25 -2.81 10.75
C ARG A 68 9.54 -2.66 9.42
N ILE A 69 8.54 -1.79 9.38
CA ILE A 69 7.73 -1.53 8.18
C ILE A 69 7.97 -0.10 7.72
N LEU A 70 8.12 0.08 6.42
CA LEU A 70 8.07 1.39 5.77
C LEU A 70 6.81 1.46 4.89
N GLU A 71 6.02 2.51 5.06
CA GLU A 71 4.89 2.84 4.19
C GLU A 71 5.16 4.19 3.51
N ILE A 72 5.03 4.23 2.19
CA ILE A 72 5.16 5.44 1.37
C ILE A 72 3.75 5.81 0.90
N GLY A 73 3.14 6.79 1.54
CA GLY A 73 1.74 7.19 1.36
C GLY A 73 0.87 6.79 2.56
N THR A 74 0.62 7.72 3.49
CA THR A 74 -0.19 7.45 4.69
C THR A 74 -1.68 7.66 4.46
N LEU A 75 -2.08 8.66 3.67
CA LEU A 75 -3.46 9.16 3.59
C LEU A 75 -4.03 9.41 5.01
N GLY A 76 -5.11 8.71 5.38
CA GLY A 76 -5.73 8.77 6.71
C GLY A 76 -5.27 7.65 7.65
N GLY A 77 -4.28 6.85 7.28
CA GLY A 77 -3.67 5.82 8.11
C GLY A 77 -4.43 4.50 8.18
N TYR A 78 -5.31 4.19 7.21
CA TYR A 78 -6.11 2.95 7.23
C TYR A 78 -5.24 1.69 7.03
N SER A 79 -4.40 1.65 6.00
CA SER A 79 -3.44 0.57 5.74
C SER A 79 -2.40 0.42 6.86
N ALA A 80 -1.87 1.55 7.35
CA ALA A 80 -0.94 1.60 8.48
C ALA A 80 -1.49 0.87 9.71
N GLN A 81 -2.77 1.08 10.03
CA GLN A 81 -3.40 0.42 11.17
C GLN A 81 -3.49 -1.11 11.00
N TYR A 82 -3.82 -1.60 9.80
CA TYR A 82 -3.81 -3.06 9.54
C TYR A 82 -2.43 -3.66 9.75
N MET A 83 -1.40 -3.05 9.15
CA MET A 83 -0.03 -3.55 9.22
C MET A 83 0.52 -3.51 10.65
N ALA A 84 0.35 -2.38 11.35
CA ALA A 84 0.94 -2.18 12.67
C ALA A 84 0.32 -3.06 13.78
N ARG A 85 -0.92 -3.52 13.63
CA ARG A 85 -1.61 -4.34 14.64
C ARG A 85 -0.94 -5.68 14.90
N THR A 86 -0.22 -6.22 13.92
CA THR A 86 0.44 -7.52 14.02
C THR A 86 1.94 -7.42 14.28
N LEU A 87 2.47 -6.19 14.35
CA LEU A 87 3.83 -5.99 14.80
C LEU A 87 3.99 -6.44 16.26
N PRO A 88 5.15 -7.02 16.61
CA PRO A 88 5.49 -7.26 18.02
C PRO A 88 5.59 -5.93 18.78
N ASP A 89 5.71 -6.00 20.10
CA ASP A 89 5.78 -4.80 20.96
C ASP A 89 7.02 -3.94 20.68
N ASP A 90 8.11 -4.56 20.20
CA ASP A 90 9.33 -3.88 19.73
C ASP A 90 9.31 -3.50 18.24
N GLY A 91 8.17 -3.73 17.56
CA GLY A 91 8.00 -3.44 16.15
C GLY A 91 7.60 -1.99 15.88
N LEU A 92 7.96 -1.50 14.70
CA LEU A 92 7.71 -0.12 14.29
C LEU A 92 7.35 -0.02 12.81
N LEU A 93 6.29 0.72 12.53
CA LEU A 93 5.89 1.17 11.21
C LEU A 93 6.20 2.66 11.07
N ILE A 94 6.99 3.02 10.07
CA ILE A 94 7.19 4.40 9.64
C ILE A 94 6.33 4.62 8.42
N THR A 95 5.54 5.69 8.41
CA THR A 95 4.73 6.07 7.25
C THR A 95 5.02 7.51 6.83
N LEU A 96 5.10 7.73 5.52
CA LEU A 96 5.46 9.01 4.91
C LEU A 96 4.24 9.67 4.26
N GLU A 97 3.97 10.91 4.62
CA GLU A 97 2.88 11.69 4.03
C GLU A 97 3.28 13.16 3.82
N LYS A 98 3.04 13.65 2.60
CA LYS A 98 3.43 15.02 2.21
C LYS A 98 2.38 16.05 2.57
N ASN A 99 1.10 15.67 2.64
CA ASN A 99 0.00 16.59 2.82
C ASN A 99 -0.26 16.83 4.33
N PRO A 100 -0.04 18.05 4.85
CA PRO A 100 -0.19 18.32 6.28
C PRO A 100 -1.59 18.03 6.85
N LYS A 101 -2.64 18.18 6.02
CA LYS A 101 -4.01 17.84 6.42
C LYS A 101 -4.16 16.33 6.61
N MET A 102 -3.63 15.53 5.68
CA MET A 102 -3.66 14.07 5.77
C MET A 102 -2.85 13.58 6.96
N VAL A 103 -1.66 14.16 7.20
CA VAL A 103 -0.84 13.88 8.40
C VAL A 103 -1.64 14.07 9.69
N GLN A 104 -2.34 15.21 9.83
CA GLN A 104 -3.12 15.49 11.04
C GLN A 104 -4.25 14.47 11.23
N ILE A 105 -4.94 14.10 10.14
CA ILE A 105 -6.01 13.10 10.16
C ILE A 105 -5.47 11.72 10.52
N ALA A 106 -4.38 11.29 9.88
CA ALA A 106 -3.73 10.02 10.15
C ALA A 106 -3.27 9.92 11.61
N ARG A 107 -2.59 10.95 12.14
CA ARG A 107 -2.15 10.98 13.54
C ARG A 107 -3.34 10.82 14.50
N ARG A 108 -4.47 11.48 14.24
CA ARG A 108 -5.69 11.34 15.05
C ARG A 108 -6.27 9.93 14.96
N ASN A 109 -6.36 9.35 13.76
CA ASN A 109 -6.86 7.97 13.59
C ASN A 109 -5.96 6.96 14.31
N ILE A 110 -4.64 7.12 14.19
CA ILE A 110 -3.64 6.28 14.88
C ILE A 110 -3.76 6.38 16.40
N GLU A 111 -3.98 7.60 16.93
CA GLU A 111 -4.23 7.82 18.36
C GLU A 111 -5.50 7.12 18.84
N LEU A 112 -6.61 7.29 18.13
CA LEU A 112 -7.89 6.63 18.45
C LEU A 112 -7.77 5.10 18.37
N ALA A 113 -6.96 4.59 17.44
CA ALA A 113 -6.66 3.17 17.30
C ALA A 113 -5.68 2.64 18.37
N GLN A 114 -5.12 3.52 19.22
CA GLN A 114 -4.13 3.22 20.26
C GLN A 114 -2.81 2.63 19.72
N LEU A 115 -2.39 3.07 18.52
CA LEU A 115 -1.21 2.53 17.82
C LEU A 115 -0.03 3.50 17.77
N THR A 116 -0.06 4.60 18.53
CA THR A 116 1.00 5.63 18.56
C THR A 116 2.37 5.09 19.00
N HIS A 117 2.40 3.97 19.72
CA HIS A 117 3.64 3.30 20.12
C HIS A 117 4.24 2.41 19.01
N LYS A 118 3.47 2.11 17.96
CA LYS A 118 3.88 1.25 16.83
C LYS A 118 3.93 1.97 15.49
N ILE A 119 3.34 3.16 15.37
CA ILE A 119 3.30 3.93 14.13
C ILE A 119 3.88 5.33 14.33
N GLU A 120 4.84 5.67 13.48
CA GLU A 120 5.42 7.00 13.38
C GLU A 120 5.07 7.62 12.02
N VAL A 121 4.42 8.79 12.02
CA VAL A 121 4.09 9.54 10.81
C VAL A 121 5.12 10.65 10.59
N ILE A 122 5.91 10.52 9.53
CA ILE A 122 6.85 11.53 9.08
C ILE A 122 6.17 12.39 8.02
N GLU A 123 6.09 13.69 8.31
CA GLU A 123 5.53 14.70 7.41
C GLU A 123 6.62 15.20 6.45
N GLY A 124 6.36 15.12 5.14
CA GLY A 124 7.28 15.62 4.11
C GLY A 124 7.14 14.87 2.79
N ASP A 125 7.78 15.40 1.74
CA ASP A 125 7.86 14.69 0.46
C ASP A 125 8.67 13.39 0.63
N ALA A 126 8.18 12.29 0.07
CA ALA A 126 8.87 11.01 0.12
C ALA A 126 10.29 11.10 -0.48
N ASN A 127 10.49 11.90 -1.53
CA ASN A 127 11.80 12.11 -2.14
C ASN A 127 12.82 12.78 -1.20
N GLU A 128 12.35 13.57 -0.24
CA GLU A 128 13.18 14.26 0.75
C GLU A 128 13.35 13.44 2.04
N THR A 129 12.31 12.71 2.44
CA THR A 129 12.27 11.95 3.69
C THR A 129 12.94 10.58 3.57
N LEU A 130 12.79 9.86 2.46
CA LEU A 130 13.42 8.54 2.25
C LEU A 130 14.96 8.54 2.47
N PRO A 131 15.74 9.53 1.97
CA PRO A 131 17.18 9.60 2.24
C PRO A 131 17.54 9.61 3.73
N THR A 132 16.69 10.23 4.57
CA THR A 132 16.92 10.38 6.01
C THR A 132 16.72 9.08 6.79
N LEU A 133 16.12 8.05 6.18
CA LEU A 133 15.81 6.77 6.84
C LEU A 133 16.97 5.77 6.83
N SER A 134 18.13 6.12 6.28
CA SER A 134 19.27 5.21 6.14
C SER A 134 19.73 4.62 7.49
N GLU A 135 19.71 5.40 8.57
CA GLU A 135 20.06 4.92 9.93
C GLU A 135 18.93 4.10 10.60
N ARG A 136 17.75 4.07 9.97
CA ARG A 136 16.56 3.36 10.45
C ARG A 136 16.28 2.08 9.68
N ALA A 137 16.99 1.86 8.58
CA ALA A 137 17.05 0.62 7.84
C ALA A 137 17.74 -0.49 8.68
N PRO A 138 17.57 -1.77 8.32
CA PRO A 138 16.74 -2.27 7.23
C PRO A 138 15.24 -2.34 7.60
N PHE A 139 14.38 -2.26 6.60
CA PHE A 139 12.95 -2.58 6.71
C PHE A 139 12.68 -3.99 6.20
N ASP A 140 11.81 -4.70 6.90
CA ASP A 140 11.41 -6.08 6.58
C ASP A 140 10.28 -6.11 5.55
N LEU A 141 9.39 -5.12 5.62
CA LEU A 141 8.29 -4.94 4.68
C LEU A 141 8.19 -3.47 4.27
N ILE A 142 8.05 -3.22 2.97
CA ILE A 142 7.86 -1.88 2.42
C ILE A 142 6.57 -1.85 1.58
N PHE A 143 5.65 -0.96 1.91
CA PHE A 143 4.41 -0.73 1.16
C PHE A 143 4.51 0.61 0.40
N ILE A 144 4.39 0.56 -0.92
CA ILE A 144 4.48 1.72 -1.81
C ILE A 144 3.08 2.03 -2.36
N ASP A 145 2.44 3.07 -1.81
CA ASP A 145 1.13 3.55 -2.25
C ASP A 145 1.03 5.08 -2.21
N ALA A 146 1.95 5.73 -2.92
CA ALA A 146 1.98 7.17 -3.06
C ALA A 146 1.81 7.60 -4.53
N ASP A 147 2.27 8.81 -4.83
CA ASP A 147 2.31 9.36 -6.19
C ASP A 147 2.99 8.42 -7.19
N LYS A 148 2.27 8.06 -8.26
CA LYS A 148 2.76 7.05 -9.21
C LYS A 148 3.82 7.57 -10.20
N ARG A 149 4.00 8.89 -10.33
CA ARG A 149 5.06 9.49 -11.18
C ARG A 149 6.44 9.20 -10.61
N SER A 150 6.52 9.09 -9.29
CA SER A 150 7.77 8.85 -8.55
C SER A 150 7.98 7.37 -8.19
N SER A 151 7.17 6.45 -8.72
CA SER A 151 7.21 5.01 -8.40
C SER A 151 8.60 4.39 -8.57
N GLN A 152 9.36 4.79 -9.59
CA GLN A 152 10.73 4.32 -9.79
C GLN A 152 11.64 4.70 -8.61
N ILE A 153 11.57 5.96 -8.17
CA ILE A 153 12.38 6.47 -7.06
C ILE A 153 12.01 5.72 -5.77
N TYR A 154 10.71 5.49 -5.55
CA TYR A 154 10.23 4.76 -4.38
C TYR A 154 10.69 3.32 -4.38
N LEU A 155 10.64 2.62 -5.52
CA LEU A 155 11.13 1.25 -5.64
C LEU A 155 12.65 1.18 -5.39
N ASP A 156 13.42 2.12 -5.94
CA ASP A 156 14.87 2.18 -5.74
C ASP A 156 15.22 2.37 -4.27
N TRP A 157 14.52 3.26 -3.56
CA TRP A 157 14.70 3.43 -2.12
C TRP A 157 14.18 2.25 -1.31
N ALA A 158 13.07 1.62 -1.69
CA ALA A 158 12.54 0.45 -1.02
C ALA A 158 13.53 -0.72 -1.06
N ILE A 159 14.19 -0.95 -2.20
CA ILE A 159 15.24 -1.95 -2.35
C ILE A 159 16.45 -1.56 -1.49
N LYS A 160 16.88 -0.29 -1.55
CA LYS A 160 18.05 0.20 -0.81
C LYS A 160 17.88 0.17 0.72
N LEU A 161 16.68 0.45 1.21
CA LEU A 161 16.36 0.47 2.64
C LEU A 161 15.88 -0.89 3.15
N GLY A 162 15.63 -1.85 2.25
CA GLY A 162 15.37 -3.24 2.59
C GLY A 162 16.65 -4.02 2.89
N ARG A 163 16.48 -5.33 3.04
CA ARG A 163 17.54 -6.32 3.19
C ARG A 163 17.17 -7.60 2.42
N PRO A 164 18.11 -8.52 2.20
CA PRO A 164 17.78 -9.89 1.80
C PRO A 164 16.57 -10.44 2.57
N GLY A 165 15.57 -10.94 1.83
CA GLY A 165 14.32 -11.44 2.35
C GLY A 165 13.20 -10.40 2.56
N SER A 166 13.49 -9.10 2.48
CA SER A 166 12.46 -8.06 2.62
C SER A 166 11.39 -8.18 1.54
N ILE A 167 10.15 -7.92 1.94
CA ILE A 167 9.00 -7.88 1.05
C ILE A 167 8.70 -6.45 0.65
N ILE A 168 8.47 -6.21 -0.64
CA ILE A 168 8.01 -4.92 -1.15
C ILE A 168 6.67 -5.16 -1.83
N ILE A 169 5.68 -4.34 -1.50
CA ILE A 169 4.35 -4.36 -2.12
C ILE A 169 4.14 -2.99 -2.75
N MET A 170 3.93 -2.95 -4.07
CA MET A 170 3.62 -1.72 -4.79
C MET A 170 2.19 -1.80 -5.30
N ASP A 171 1.33 -0.88 -4.83
CA ASP A 171 -0.11 -0.91 -5.15
C ASP A 171 -0.46 -0.06 -6.37
N ASN A 172 -1.61 -0.40 -6.97
CA ASN A 172 -2.19 0.21 -8.17
C ASN A 172 -1.35 0.13 -9.44
N VAL A 173 -0.76 -1.04 -9.70
CA VAL A 173 0.13 -1.24 -10.86
C VAL A 173 -0.62 -1.54 -12.16
N VAL A 174 -1.92 -1.84 -12.10
CA VAL A 174 -2.71 -2.24 -13.28
C VAL A 174 -3.48 -1.05 -13.87
N ARG A 175 -3.96 -0.14 -13.02
CA ARG A 175 -4.57 1.15 -13.44
C ARG A 175 -5.74 0.97 -14.41
N GLY A 176 -6.62 -0.01 -14.16
CA GLY A 176 -7.73 -0.32 -15.08
C GLY A 176 -7.28 -0.67 -16.50
N GLY A 177 -6.08 -1.22 -16.66
CA GLY A 177 -5.48 -1.57 -17.95
C GLY A 177 -4.69 -0.43 -18.61
N ALA A 178 -4.70 0.79 -18.07
CA ALA A 178 -4.01 1.92 -18.68
C ALA A 178 -2.49 1.70 -18.85
N VAL A 179 -1.89 0.82 -18.05
CA VAL A 179 -0.45 0.49 -18.13
C VAL A 179 -0.06 -0.16 -19.48
N ILE A 180 -0.99 -0.81 -20.19
CA ILE A 180 -0.73 -1.44 -21.49
C ILE A 180 -1.12 -0.56 -22.69
N HIS A 181 -1.69 0.63 -22.48
CA HIS A 181 -2.10 1.50 -23.59
C HIS A 181 -0.92 2.24 -24.20
N ASP A 182 -0.95 2.49 -25.52
CA ASP A 182 0.09 3.27 -26.21
C ASP A 182 0.14 4.73 -25.72
N GLN A 183 -1.03 5.30 -25.39
CA GLN A 183 -1.16 6.63 -24.79
C GLN A 183 -1.54 6.47 -23.31
N ARG A 184 -0.66 6.92 -22.42
CA ARG A 184 -0.81 6.83 -20.97
C ARG A 184 -0.91 8.22 -20.34
N ASP A 185 -1.63 8.32 -19.24
CA ASP A 185 -1.53 9.49 -18.36
C ASP A 185 -0.20 9.45 -17.56
N GLU A 186 0.12 10.54 -16.86
CA GLU A 186 1.38 10.64 -16.10
C GLU A 186 1.53 9.56 -15.01
N PHE A 187 0.42 9.02 -14.49
CA PHE A 187 0.43 8.00 -13.45
C PHE A 187 0.67 6.60 -14.02
N ALA A 188 -0.04 6.24 -15.08
CA ALA A 188 0.14 4.98 -15.79
C ALA A 188 1.52 4.90 -16.45
N GLU A 189 2.04 6.02 -16.97
CA GLU A 189 3.39 6.09 -17.52
C GLU A 189 4.46 5.87 -16.44
N GLY A 190 4.31 6.48 -15.26
CA GLY A 190 5.25 6.25 -14.13
C GLY A 190 5.31 4.78 -13.70
N ILE A 191 4.16 4.09 -13.66
CA ILE A 191 4.11 2.65 -13.39
C ILE A 191 4.73 1.85 -14.53
N HIS A 192 4.36 2.11 -15.78
CA HIS A 192 4.88 1.42 -16.96
C HIS A 192 6.41 1.47 -16.99
N GLN A 193 7.01 2.65 -16.85
CA GLN A 193 8.46 2.84 -16.82
C GLN A 193 9.14 2.12 -15.66
N THR A 194 8.47 2.05 -14.50
CA THR A 194 8.98 1.33 -13.32
C THR A 194 9.00 -0.18 -13.59
N LEU A 195 7.89 -0.73 -14.09
CA LEU A 195 7.76 -2.17 -14.37
C LEU A 195 8.71 -2.63 -15.49
N ASP A 196 8.89 -1.82 -16.55
CA ASP A 196 9.79 -2.14 -17.67
C ASP A 196 11.26 -2.29 -17.23
N LYS A 197 11.64 -1.65 -16.13
CA LYS A 197 13.00 -1.74 -15.58
C LYS A 197 13.20 -2.90 -14.61
N ILE A 198 12.14 -3.53 -14.12
CA ILE A 198 12.22 -4.60 -13.10
C ILE A 198 13.03 -5.80 -13.60
N LEU A 199 12.92 -6.17 -14.88
CA LEU A 199 13.70 -7.29 -15.44
C LEU A 199 15.23 -7.06 -15.39
N ASN A 200 15.67 -5.81 -15.24
CA ASN A 200 17.09 -5.46 -15.08
C ASN A 200 17.55 -5.46 -13.62
N ARG A 201 16.74 -6.00 -12.69
CA ARG A 201 17.00 -6.03 -11.24
C ARG A 201 17.14 -7.48 -10.77
N PRO A 202 18.29 -8.15 -10.99
CA PRO A 202 18.47 -9.55 -10.59
C PRO A 202 18.45 -9.76 -9.06
N GLU A 203 18.61 -8.70 -8.28
CA GLU A 203 18.55 -8.74 -6.82
C GLU A 203 17.13 -8.90 -6.25
N ILE A 204 16.10 -8.92 -7.09
CA ILE A 204 14.70 -9.13 -6.66
C ILE A 204 14.03 -10.28 -7.42
N THR A 205 13.12 -10.97 -6.73
CA THR A 205 12.10 -11.83 -7.35
C THR A 205 10.78 -11.07 -7.31
N VAL A 206 10.04 -11.07 -8.41
CA VAL A 206 8.81 -10.26 -8.56
C VAL A 206 7.68 -11.05 -9.24
N THR A 207 6.45 -10.76 -8.81
CA THR A 207 5.22 -11.10 -9.53
C THR A 207 4.22 -9.94 -9.42
N ALA A 208 3.13 -10.00 -10.16
CA ALA A 208 2.00 -9.09 -10.01
C ALA A 208 0.69 -9.86 -10.04
N LEU A 209 -0.28 -9.41 -9.26
CA LEU A 209 -1.62 -9.96 -9.21
C LEU A 209 -2.64 -8.89 -9.55
N GLN A 210 -3.42 -9.14 -10.61
CA GLN A 210 -4.59 -8.33 -10.89
C GLN A 210 -5.68 -8.68 -9.89
N THR A 211 -6.40 -7.67 -9.42
CA THR A 211 -7.50 -7.82 -8.47
C THR A 211 -8.73 -7.08 -8.98
N VAL A 212 -9.89 -7.60 -8.58
CA VAL A 212 -11.19 -6.96 -8.73
C VAL A 212 -11.90 -7.01 -7.39
N GLY A 213 -12.78 -6.06 -7.13
CA GLY A 213 -13.52 -5.98 -5.87
C GLY A 213 -14.32 -4.69 -5.79
N GLU A 214 -14.64 -4.26 -4.57
CA GLU A 214 -15.35 -2.99 -4.33
C GLU A 214 -14.58 -1.75 -4.79
N LYS A 215 -13.27 -1.89 -5.02
CA LYS A 215 -12.39 -0.85 -5.56
C LYS A 215 -12.25 -0.88 -7.09
N GLY A 216 -12.92 -1.82 -7.76
CA GLY A 216 -12.83 -2.03 -9.20
C GLY A 216 -11.61 -2.82 -9.64
N TRP A 217 -11.25 -2.71 -10.92
CA TRP A 217 -10.15 -3.46 -11.51
C TRP A 217 -8.81 -2.73 -11.35
N ASP A 218 -7.92 -3.34 -10.57
CA ASP A 218 -6.54 -2.89 -10.42
C ASP A 218 -5.61 -4.08 -10.14
N GLY A 219 -4.52 -3.87 -9.40
CA GLY A 219 -3.62 -4.92 -8.95
C GLY A 219 -2.40 -4.36 -8.24
N PHE A 220 -1.61 -5.25 -7.65
CA PHE A 220 -0.37 -4.92 -6.96
C PHE A 220 0.78 -5.77 -7.49
N ALA A 221 1.99 -5.23 -7.40
CA ALA A 221 3.23 -5.98 -7.57
C ALA A 221 3.75 -6.42 -6.21
N LEU A 222 4.17 -7.69 -6.12
CA LEU A 222 4.79 -8.27 -4.94
C LEU A 222 6.24 -8.62 -5.30
N LEU A 223 7.17 -8.07 -4.54
CA LEU A 223 8.60 -8.25 -4.74
C LEU A 223 9.23 -8.79 -3.45
N ARG A 224 10.26 -9.62 -3.61
CA ARG A 224 11.13 -10.07 -2.53
C ARG A 224 12.57 -9.75 -2.91
N ILE A 225 13.32 -9.11 -2.02
CA ILE A 225 14.76 -8.95 -2.19
C ILE A 225 15.39 -10.33 -1.99
N ASN A 226 16.12 -10.79 -3.01
CA ASN A 226 16.72 -12.11 -3.01
C ASN A 226 17.76 -12.23 -1.89
N ASP A 227 17.96 -13.45 -1.42
CA ASP A 227 19.09 -13.74 -0.56
C ASP A 227 20.38 -13.55 -1.36
N ASP A 228 21.44 -13.04 -0.73
CA ASP A 228 22.75 -13.00 -1.38
C ASP A 228 23.08 -14.42 -1.83
N VAL A 229 23.39 -14.57 -3.12
CA VAL A 229 23.82 -15.86 -3.65
C VAL A 229 25.22 -16.12 -3.10
N ASN A 230 25.31 -16.96 -2.06
CA ASN A 230 26.59 -17.53 -1.63
C ASN A 230 27.20 -18.41 -2.71
#